data_AF-A0A958MT73-F1
#
_entry.id   AF-A0A958MT73-F1
#
_cell.length_a   1.000
_cell.length_b   1.000
_cell.length_c   1.000
_cell.angle_alpha   90.00
_cell.angle_beta   90.00
_cell.angle_gamma   90.00
#
_symmetry.space_group_name_H-M   'P 1'
#
loop_
_entity.id
_entity.type
_entity.pdbx_description
1 polymer ?
#
loop_
_entity_poly.entity_id
_entity_poly.type
_entity_poly.pdbx_seq_one_letter_code
_entity_poly.pdbx_strand_id
1 'polypeptide(L)'
;PGWLMYLTCAMELVLSAVVFSGRWTTLVSLIQIGLILGFTTILAIHDPWLLAHPFGVLSKNLPLLLLIFLLWKVPHSGWSPSSLWLLRIAAALPWFTEGLFPKILFPQEMEIAIVAGSGLSPIAPENFLQFIGAMQVGSAILALTLKSSALRIVLLLQALGLVLFPILVGYQIPNMWFHPFGPFFKNLPVFIATVEVWKRCK
;
A
#
# COMPACT_ATOMS: atom_id res chain seq x y z
N PRO A 1 -22.55 -17.44 -0.54
CA PRO A 1 -22.84 -18.30 -1.72
C PRO A 1 -21.83 -18.03 -2.85
N GLY A 2 -21.45 -19.04 -3.64
CA GLY A 2 -20.42 -18.88 -4.68
C GLY A 2 -20.79 -17.91 -5.81
N TRP A 3 -22.07 -17.82 -6.18
CA TRP A 3 -22.55 -16.90 -7.23
C TRP A 3 -22.32 -15.42 -6.87
N LEU A 4 -22.36 -15.08 -5.58
CA LEU A 4 -22.13 -13.72 -5.11
C LEU A 4 -20.68 -13.30 -5.36
N MET A 5 -19.73 -14.22 -5.19
CA MET A 5 -18.31 -14.00 -5.49
C MET A 5 -18.09 -13.73 -6.98
N TYR A 6 -18.72 -14.54 -7.85
CA TYR A 6 -18.60 -14.31 -9.30
C TYR A 6 -19.20 -12.97 -9.73
N LEU A 7 -20.33 -12.58 -9.13
CA LEU A 7 -20.94 -11.28 -9.37
C LEU A 7 -20.02 -10.14 -8.92
N THR A 8 -19.43 -10.22 -7.72
CA THR A 8 -18.50 -9.19 -7.24
C THR A 8 -17.26 -9.10 -8.14
N CYS A 9 -16.67 -10.22 -8.55
CA CYS A 9 -15.52 -10.20 -9.47
C CYS A 9 -15.89 -9.57 -10.83
N ALA A 10 -17.06 -9.90 -11.39
CA ALA A 10 -17.51 -9.31 -12.64
C ALA A 10 -17.70 -7.79 -12.50
N MET A 11 -18.27 -7.33 -11.38
CA MET A 11 -18.43 -5.90 -11.09
C MET A 11 -17.09 -5.19 -10.94
N GLU A 12 -16.11 -5.80 -10.26
CA GLU A 12 -14.75 -5.25 -10.12
C GLU A 12 -14.05 -5.12 -11.47
N LEU A 13 -14.19 -6.10 -12.36
CA LEU A 13 -13.62 -6.05 -13.71
C LEU A 13 -14.25 -4.93 -14.56
N VAL A 14 -15.57 -4.78 -14.52
CA VAL A 14 -16.28 -3.69 -15.21
C VAL A 14 -15.84 -2.33 -14.66
N LEU A 15 -15.79 -2.19 -13.34
CA LEU A 15 -15.36 -0.95 -12.69
C LEU A 15 -13.91 -0.60 -13.08
N SER A 16 -13.04 -1.61 -13.13
CA SER A 16 -11.65 -1.45 -13.58
C SER A 16 -11.57 -0.98 -15.02
N ALA A 17 -12.35 -1.56 -15.94
CA ALA A 17 -12.40 -1.12 -17.34
C ALA A 17 -12.89 0.33 -17.48
N VAL A 18 -13.88 0.74 -16.68
CA VAL A 18 -14.38 2.13 -16.66
C VAL A 18 -13.30 3.10 -16.17
N VAL A 19 -12.63 2.74 -15.07
CA VAL A 19 -11.47 3.47 -14.52
C VAL A 19 -10.37 3.62 -15.58
N PHE A 20 -9.97 2.54 -16.25
CA PHE A 20 -8.94 2.57 -17.30
C PHE A 20 -9.35 3.37 -18.53
N SER A 21 -10.64 3.50 -18.82
CA SER A 21 -11.14 4.36 -19.91
C SER A 21 -11.02 5.85 -19.64
N GLY A 22 -10.51 6.26 -18.47
CA GLY A 22 -10.33 7.65 -18.08
C GLY A 22 -11.62 8.31 -17.56
N ARG A 23 -12.68 7.54 -17.31
CA ARG A 23 -13.98 8.04 -16.85
C ARG A 23 -14.04 8.16 -15.33
N TRP A 24 -13.26 9.12 -14.81
CA TRP A 24 -13.16 9.43 -13.38
C TRP A 24 -14.33 10.29 -12.88
N THR A 25 -15.55 9.77 -12.97
CA THR A 25 -16.74 10.49 -12.53
C THR A 25 -16.92 10.39 -11.00
N THR A 26 -17.63 11.34 -10.41
CA THR A 26 -18.02 11.29 -9.00
C THR A 26 -18.72 9.96 -8.66
N LEU A 27 -19.57 9.46 -9.55
CA LEU A 27 -20.26 8.18 -9.35
C LEU A 27 -19.27 7.00 -9.28
N VAL A 28 -18.30 6.93 -10.19
CA VAL A 28 -17.28 5.87 -10.21
C VAL A 28 -16.42 5.90 -8.95
N SER A 29 -16.06 7.10 -8.46
CA SER A 29 -15.33 7.25 -7.19
C SER A 29 -16.19 6.82 -5.99
N LEU A 30 -17.46 7.22 -5.93
CA LEU A 30 -18.38 6.82 -4.87
C LEU A 30 -18.62 5.30 -4.83
N ILE A 31 -18.73 4.66 -5.99
CA ILE A 31 -18.85 3.20 -6.09
C ILE A 31 -17.60 2.52 -5.52
N GLN A 32 -16.39 2.95 -5.91
CA GLN A 32 -15.15 2.39 -5.38
C GLN A 32 -15.04 2.57 -3.85
N ILE A 33 -15.35 3.76 -3.33
CA ILE A 33 -15.37 4.03 -1.89
C ILE A 33 -16.40 3.12 -1.21
N GLY A 34 -17.60 3.02 -1.76
CA GLY A 34 -18.68 2.19 -1.23
C GLY A 34 -18.31 0.70 -1.18
N LEU A 35 -17.63 0.18 -2.20
CA LEU A 35 -17.13 -1.21 -2.22
C LEU A 35 -16.07 -1.45 -1.14
N ILE A 36 -15.08 -0.56 -1.04
CA ILE A 36 -14.01 -0.67 -0.03
C ILE A 36 -14.60 -0.60 1.38
N LEU A 37 -15.44 0.40 1.65
CA LEU A 37 -16.07 0.58 2.96
C LEU A 37 -17.03 -0.57 3.27
N GLY A 38 -17.86 -0.98 2.31
CA GLY A 38 -18.80 -2.09 2.48
C GLY A 38 -18.08 -3.39 2.82
N PHE A 39 -17.01 -3.74 2.09
CA PHE A 39 -16.20 -4.92 2.40
C PHE A 39 -15.51 -4.81 3.76
N THR A 40 -14.96 -3.63 4.09
CA THR A 40 -14.35 -3.37 5.40
C THR A 40 -15.37 -3.54 6.52
N THR A 41 -16.60 -3.05 6.36
CA THR A 41 -17.69 -3.19 7.33
C THR A 41 -18.15 -4.63 7.47
N ILE A 42 -18.27 -5.38 6.36
CA ILE A 42 -18.62 -6.81 6.42
C ILE A 42 -17.58 -7.58 7.24
N LEU A 43 -16.29 -7.36 6.96
CA LEU A 43 -15.22 -8.00 7.73
C LEU A 43 -15.21 -7.55 9.19
N ALA A 44 -15.46 -6.27 9.47
CA ALA A 44 -15.58 -5.76 10.82
C ALA A 44 -16.74 -6.38 11.61
N ILE A 45 -17.85 -6.73 10.95
CA ILE A 45 -18.99 -7.36 11.61
C ILE A 45 -18.66 -8.83 11.94
N HIS A 46 -18.02 -9.54 11.02
CA HIS A 46 -17.74 -10.97 11.18
C HIS A 46 -16.50 -11.25 12.03
N ASP A 47 -15.52 -10.37 11.98
CA ASP A 47 -14.31 -10.41 12.79
C ASP A 47 -13.90 -8.97 13.16
N PRO A 48 -14.52 -8.39 14.21
CA PRO A 48 -14.25 -7.03 14.66
C PRO A 48 -12.79 -6.80 15.01
N TRP A 49 -12.07 -7.87 15.37
CA TRP A 49 -10.65 -7.78 15.64
C TRP A 49 -9.90 -7.31 14.39
N LEU A 50 -10.33 -7.63 13.17
CA LEU A 50 -9.72 -7.13 11.92
C LEU A 50 -9.75 -5.60 11.75
N LEU A 51 -10.54 -4.86 12.53
CA LEU A 51 -10.46 -3.39 12.55
C LEU A 51 -9.27 -2.89 13.37
N ALA A 52 -9.03 -3.52 14.52
CA ALA A 52 -7.94 -3.19 15.44
C ALA A 52 -6.67 -3.98 15.15
N HIS A 53 -6.78 -5.02 14.32
CA HIS A 53 -5.69 -5.93 14.05
C HIS A 53 -4.56 -5.16 13.37
N PRO A 54 -3.30 -5.36 13.77
CA PRO A 54 -2.11 -4.84 13.07
C PRO A 54 -2.13 -4.98 11.55
N PHE A 55 -2.73 -6.07 11.04
CA PHE A 55 -2.87 -6.39 9.62
C PHE A 55 -4.27 -6.10 9.07
N GLY A 56 -5.05 -5.38 9.86
CA GLY A 56 -6.46 -5.13 9.67
C GLY A 56 -6.77 -4.47 8.34
N VAL A 57 -7.98 -4.72 7.87
CA VAL A 57 -8.46 -4.27 6.55
C VAL A 57 -8.49 -2.73 6.47
N LEU A 58 -8.71 -2.08 7.61
CA LEU A 58 -8.81 -0.62 7.70
C LEU A 58 -7.48 0.08 7.35
N SER A 59 -6.37 -0.32 7.95
CA SER A 59 -5.06 0.33 7.76
C SER A 59 -4.58 0.24 6.31
N LYS A 60 -4.90 -0.85 5.63
CA LYS A 60 -4.58 -1.08 4.20
C LYS A 60 -5.51 -0.34 3.25
N ASN A 61 -6.76 -0.09 3.65
CA ASN A 61 -7.75 0.59 2.82
C ASN A 61 -7.65 2.13 2.89
N LEU A 62 -7.12 2.68 3.97
CA LEU A 62 -6.88 4.14 4.12
C LEU A 62 -6.06 4.75 2.97
N PRO A 63 -4.88 4.23 2.60
CA PRO A 63 -4.12 4.73 1.43
C PRO A 63 -4.93 4.69 0.13
N LEU A 64 -5.69 3.62 -0.10
CA LEU A 64 -6.52 3.47 -1.30
C LEU A 64 -7.64 4.51 -1.35
N LEU A 65 -8.32 4.74 -0.23
CA LEU A 65 -9.35 5.77 -0.12
C LEU A 65 -8.80 7.17 -0.39
N LEU A 66 -7.59 7.47 0.12
CA LEU A 66 -6.90 8.73 -0.17
C LEU A 66 -6.57 8.88 -1.67
N LEU A 67 -6.11 7.81 -2.32
CA LEU A 67 -5.84 7.82 -3.76
C LEU A 67 -7.11 8.01 -4.59
N ILE A 68 -8.22 7.34 -4.26
CA ILE A 68 -9.51 7.52 -4.94
C ILE A 68 -10.00 8.97 -4.75
N PHE A 69 -9.88 9.52 -3.55
CA PHE A 69 -10.23 10.91 -3.28
C PHE A 69 -9.37 11.87 -4.10
N LEU A 70 -8.07 11.61 -4.26
CA LEU A 70 -7.19 12.42 -5.09
C LEU A 70 -7.51 12.32 -6.58
N LEU A 71 -7.83 11.12 -7.07
CA LEU A 71 -8.28 10.91 -8.45
C LEU A 71 -9.58 11.66 -8.75
N TRP A 72 -10.45 11.83 -7.76
CA TRP A 72 -11.63 12.68 -7.89
C TRP A 72 -11.28 14.17 -7.77
N LYS A 73 -10.48 14.57 -6.77
CA LYS A 73 -10.21 15.98 -6.45
C LYS A 73 -9.35 16.70 -7.49
N VAL A 74 -8.26 16.08 -7.94
CA VAL A 74 -7.27 16.73 -8.81
C VAL A 74 -7.85 17.19 -10.15
N PRO A 75 -8.71 16.40 -10.83
CA PRO A 75 -9.37 16.87 -12.05
C PRO A 75 -10.33 18.03 -11.84
N HIS A 76 -11.01 18.11 -10.68
CA HIS A 76 -12.02 19.15 -10.41
C HIS A 76 -11.43 20.45 -9.89
N SER A 77 -10.35 20.38 -9.12
CA SER A 77 -9.78 21.54 -8.40
C SER A 77 -8.32 21.83 -8.74
N GLY A 78 -7.72 21.04 -9.63
CA GLY A 78 -6.29 21.10 -9.92
C GLY A 78 -5.40 20.60 -8.78
N TRP A 79 -4.09 20.71 -8.99
CA TRP A 79 -3.11 20.42 -7.94
C TRP A 79 -3.04 21.57 -6.94
N SER A 80 -3.11 21.21 -5.65
CA SER A 80 -2.95 22.15 -4.54
C SER A 80 -1.96 21.61 -3.52
N PRO A 81 -1.39 22.46 -2.63
CA PRO A 81 -0.50 22.00 -1.56
C PRO A 81 -1.14 20.91 -0.69
N SER A 82 -2.44 21.02 -0.40
CA SER A 82 -3.17 19.99 0.35
C SER A 82 -3.26 18.67 -0.41
N SER A 83 -3.47 18.70 -1.73
CA SER A 83 -3.54 17.48 -2.55
C SER A 83 -2.18 16.77 -2.62
N LEU A 84 -1.09 17.54 -2.71
CA LEU A 84 0.26 16.98 -2.62
C LEU A 84 0.54 16.39 -1.23
N TRP A 85 0.08 17.04 -0.16
CA TRP A 85 0.22 16.53 1.20
C TRP A 85 -0.56 15.23 1.43
N LEU A 86 -1.79 15.16 0.93
CA LEU A 86 -2.58 13.92 0.96
C LEU A 86 -1.92 12.79 0.16
N LEU A 87 -1.30 13.10 -0.99
CA LEU A 87 -0.56 12.11 -1.77
C LEU A 87 0.68 11.61 -1.01
N ARG A 88 1.38 12.50 -0.30
CA ARG A 88 2.49 12.12 0.59
C ARG A 88 2.03 11.19 1.71
N ILE A 89 0.88 11.48 2.33
CA ILE A 89 0.28 10.60 3.34
C ILE A 89 -0.05 9.24 2.72
N ALA A 90 -0.70 9.21 1.55
CA ALA A 90 -1.05 7.97 0.86
C ALA A 90 0.18 7.12 0.52
N ALA A 91 1.29 7.75 0.14
CA ALA A 91 2.56 7.07 -0.13
C ALA A 91 3.26 6.59 1.16
N ALA A 92 3.23 7.38 2.24
CA ALA A 92 3.96 7.09 3.48
C ALA A 92 3.24 6.09 4.40
N LEU A 93 1.90 6.11 4.42
CA LEU A 93 1.10 5.31 5.34
C LEU A 93 1.38 3.80 5.22
N PRO A 94 1.48 3.19 4.02
CA PRO A 94 1.87 1.78 3.87
C PRO A 94 3.22 1.44 4.51
N TRP A 95 4.24 2.30 4.36
CA TRP A 95 5.55 2.10 4.98
C TRP A 95 5.47 2.15 6.50
N PHE A 96 4.67 3.08 7.03
CA PHE A 96 4.46 3.19 8.46
C PHE A 96 3.77 1.94 9.02
N THR A 97 2.66 1.53 8.40
CA THR A 97 1.87 0.41 8.90
C THR A 97 2.56 -0.94 8.70
N GLU A 98 3.17 -1.18 7.53
CA GLU A 98 3.87 -2.45 7.24
C GLU A 98 5.20 -2.59 8.00
N GLY A 99 5.80 -1.47 8.42
CA GLY A 99 6.96 -1.45 9.29
C GLY A 99 6.61 -1.65 10.76
N LEU A 100 5.63 -0.91 11.26
CA LEU A 100 5.28 -0.93 12.68
C LEU A 100 4.61 -2.23 13.09
N PHE A 101 3.61 -2.67 12.31
CA PHE A 101 2.74 -3.76 12.73
C PHE A 101 3.33 -5.14 12.38
N PRO A 102 3.52 -5.52 11.10
CA PRO A 102 4.07 -6.83 10.72
C PRO A 102 5.47 -7.16 11.21
N LYS A 103 6.30 -6.16 11.49
CA LYS A 103 7.75 -6.36 11.67
C LYS A 103 8.23 -6.06 13.06
N ILE A 104 7.64 -5.07 13.73
CA ILE A 104 8.03 -4.67 15.09
C ILE A 104 7.07 -5.27 16.11
N LEU A 105 5.79 -4.91 16.04
CA LEU A 105 4.83 -5.24 17.09
C LEU A 105 4.31 -6.68 17.00
N PHE A 106 4.13 -7.20 15.79
CA PHE A 106 3.56 -8.52 15.54
C PHE A 106 4.34 -9.26 14.43
N PRO A 107 5.62 -9.61 14.66
CA PRO A 107 6.46 -10.31 13.69
C PRO A 107 5.77 -11.52 13.08
N GLN A 108 5.71 -11.59 11.75
CA GLN A 108 5.09 -12.71 11.04
C GLN A 108 6.10 -13.83 10.78
N GLU A 109 5.74 -15.06 11.14
CA GLU A 109 6.57 -16.25 10.88
C GLU A 109 6.96 -16.40 9.41
N MET A 110 6.03 -16.09 8.49
CA MET A 110 6.32 -16.10 7.05
C MET A 110 7.40 -15.07 6.67
N GLU A 111 7.35 -13.85 7.21
CA GLU A 111 8.36 -12.83 6.93
C GLU A 111 9.72 -13.20 7.55
N ILE A 112 9.71 -13.77 8.76
CA ILE A 112 10.91 -14.29 9.42
C ILE A 112 11.52 -15.43 8.58
N ALA A 113 10.71 -16.35 8.06
CA ALA A 113 11.17 -17.44 7.21
C ALA A 113 11.77 -16.94 5.88
N ILE A 114 11.16 -15.92 5.26
CA ILE A 114 11.70 -15.26 4.07
C ILE A 114 13.06 -14.64 4.39
N VAL A 115 13.18 -13.92 5.51
CA VAL A 115 14.45 -13.31 5.93
C VAL A 115 15.50 -14.39 6.21
N ALA A 116 15.15 -15.45 6.92
CA ALA A 116 16.05 -16.56 7.23
C ALA A 116 16.54 -17.29 5.97
N GLY A 117 15.63 -17.54 5.02
CA GLY A 117 15.94 -18.18 3.74
C GLY A 117 16.69 -17.30 2.75
N SER A 118 16.75 -15.98 2.98
CA SER A 118 17.38 -15.05 2.04
C SER A 118 18.91 -15.06 2.04
N GLY A 119 19.53 -15.49 3.14
CA GLY A 119 20.98 -15.34 3.34
C GLY A 119 21.44 -13.88 3.50
N LEU A 120 20.51 -12.91 3.56
CA LEU A 120 20.80 -11.47 3.67
C LEU A 120 20.79 -10.97 5.11
N SER A 121 20.40 -11.79 6.09
CA SER A 121 20.31 -11.39 7.49
C SER A 121 21.68 -11.46 8.17
N PRO A 122 22.29 -10.33 8.57
CA PRO A 122 23.58 -10.32 9.28
C PRO A 122 23.44 -10.70 10.77
N ILE A 123 22.20 -10.76 11.27
CA ILE A 123 21.84 -11.05 12.66
C ILE A 123 20.69 -12.07 12.68
N ALA A 124 20.16 -12.38 13.88
CA ALA A 124 18.96 -13.20 14.01
C ALA A 124 17.83 -12.66 13.10
N PRO A 125 17.18 -13.51 12.27
CA PRO A 125 16.16 -13.09 11.30
C PRO A 125 15.05 -12.21 11.90
N GLU A 126 14.62 -12.49 13.12
CA GLU A 126 13.62 -11.70 13.84
C GLU A 126 14.11 -10.27 14.13
N ASN A 127 15.33 -10.13 14.66
CA ASN A 127 15.92 -8.83 14.95
C ASN A 127 16.19 -8.04 13.66
N PHE A 128 16.60 -8.72 12.60
CA PHE A 128 16.78 -8.08 11.30
C PHE A 128 15.46 -7.63 10.70
N LEU A 129 14.39 -8.42 10.86
CA LEU A 129 13.04 -8.04 10.45
C LEU A 129 12.56 -6.80 11.21
N GLN A 130 12.74 -6.75 12.53
CA GLN A 130 12.43 -5.58 13.36
C GLN A 130 13.23 -4.35 12.92
N PHE A 131 14.51 -4.51 12.61
CA PHE A 131 15.36 -3.44 12.07
C PHE A 131 14.83 -2.92 10.73
N ILE A 132 14.48 -3.81 9.80
CA ILE A 132 13.82 -3.42 8.53
C ILE A 132 12.52 -2.66 8.83
N GLY A 133 11.71 -3.14 9.79
CA GLY A 133 10.49 -2.47 10.22
C GLY A 133 10.74 -1.04 10.72
N ALA A 134 11.76 -0.85 11.56
CA ALA A 134 12.14 0.47 12.07
C ALA A 134 12.59 1.40 10.93
N MET A 135 13.35 0.88 9.96
CA MET A 135 13.74 1.62 8.76
C MET A 135 12.53 2.02 7.91
N GLN A 136 11.51 1.17 7.79
CA GLN A 136 10.27 1.50 7.08
C GLN A 136 9.46 2.60 7.78
N VAL A 137 9.31 2.50 9.10
CA VAL A 137 8.64 3.54 9.91
C VAL A 137 9.41 4.87 9.83
N GLY A 138 10.74 4.83 9.98
CA GLY A 138 11.60 6.00 9.84
C GLY A 138 11.48 6.63 8.45
N SER A 139 11.50 5.81 7.40
CA SER A 139 11.29 6.26 6.01
C SER A 139 9.94 6.95 5.82
N ALA A 140 8.87 6.42 6.41
CA ALA A 140 7.55 7.06 6.36
C ALA A 140 7.54 8.45 7.03
N ILE A 141 8.14 8.55 8.23
CA ILE A 141 8.24 9.81 8.97
C ILE A 141 9.07 10.82 8.17
N LEU A 142 10.22 10.41 7.65
CA LEU A 142 11.08 11.26 6.82
C LEU A 142 10.38 11.71 5.53
N ALA A 143 9.59 10.83 4.89
CA ALA A 143 8.80 11.16 3.71
C ALA A 143 7.72 12.21 4.00
N LEU A 144 7.29 12.37 5.26
CA LEU A 144 6.35 13.41 5.69
C LEU A 144 7.06 14.69 6.15
N THR A 145 8.21 14.60 6.81
CA THR A 145 8.87 15.77 7.44
C THR A 145 9.89 16.47 6.55
N LEU A 146 10.62 15.71 5.72
CA LEU A 146 11.67 16.26 4.87
C LEU A 146 11.11 17.10 3.71
N LYS A 147 12.00 17.90 3.12
CA LYS A 147 11.72 18.79 1.97
C LYS A 147 12.84 18.67 0.92
N SER A 148 12.52 19.07 -0.31
CA SER A 148 13.44 19.21 -1.44
C SER A 148 14.32 17.96 -1.68
N SER A 149 15.65 18.12 -1.85
CA SER A 149 16.58 17.04 -2.23
C SER A 149 16.60 15.85 -1.27
N ALA A 150 16.54 16.08 0.05
CA ALA A 150 16.56 15.01 1.04
C ALA A 150 15.31 14.12 0.93
N LEU A 151 14.15 14.73 0.69
CA LEU A 151 12.92 14.01 0.42
C LEU A 151 13.01 13.19 -0.87
N ARG A 152 13.61 13.74 -1.94
CA ARG A 152 13.80 13.02 -3.20
C ARG A 152 14.63 11.75 -3.04
N ILE A 153 15.65 11.77 -2.18
CA ILE A 153 16.47 10.58 -1.87
C ILE A 153 15.63 9.54 -1.14
N VAL A 154 14.87 9.93 -0.11
CA VAL A 154 13.98 9.00 0.62
C VAL A 154 12.97 8.36 -0.32
N LEU A 155 12.33 9.14 -1.18
CA LEU A 155 11.34 8.64 -2.15
C LEU A 155 12.00 7.72 -3.19
N LEU A 156 13.23 7.99 -3.61
CA LEU A 156 13.98 7.10 -4.50
C LEU A 156 14.27 5.75 -3.82
N LEU A 157 14.73 5.76 -2.57
CA LEU A 157 14.97 4.54 -1.81
C LEU A 157 13.68 3.74 -1.58
N GLN A 158 12.56 4.42 -1.30
CA GLN A 158 11.24 3.79 -1.23
C GLN A 158 10.86 3.14 -2.58
N ALA A 159 10.98 3.87 -3.69
CA ALA A 159 10.68 3.35 -5.02
C ALA A 159 11.54 2.12 -5.36
N LEU A 160 12.84 2.15 -5.04
CA LEU A 160 13.74 1.00 -5.19
C LEU A 160 13.30 -0.17 -4.31
N GLY A 161 12.94 0.06 -3.05
CA GLY A 161 12.42 -0.97 -2.15
C GLY A 161 11.16 -1.64 -2.69
N LEU A 162 10.23 -0.87 -3.26
CA LEU A 162 8.98 -1.37 -3.84
C LEU A 162 9.19 -2.21 -5.11
N VAL A 163 10.37 -2.17 -5.72
CA VAL A 163 10.72 -2.95 -6.91
C VAL A 163 11.64 -4.12 -6.56
N LEU A 164 12.74 -3.85 -5.85
CA LEU A 164 13.75 -4.84 -5.52
C LEU A 164 13.24 -5.90 -4.55
N PHE A 165 12.44 -5.52 -3.55
CA PHE A 165 11.92 -6.49 -2.58
C PHE A 165 10.98 -7.51 -3.23
N PRO A 166 9.96 -7.12 -4.03
CA PRO A 166 9.16 -8.10 -4.76
C PRO A 166 9.98 -9.02 -5.68
N ILE A 167 11.02 -8.52 -6.35
CA ILE A 167 11.91 -9.34 -7.18
C ILE A 167 12.62 -10.40 -6.34
N LEU A 168 13.17 -10.03 -5.18
CA LEU A 168 13.84 -10.97 -4.27
C LEU A 168 12.86 -12.02 -3.75
N VAL A 169 11.66 -11.60 -3.32
CA VAL A 169 10.61 -12.52 -2.85
C VAL A 169 10.15 -13.45 -3.97
N GLY A 170 9.95 -12.93 -5.19
CA GLY A 170 9.55 -13.73 -6.35
C GLY A 170 10.64 -14.72 -6.78
N TYR A 171 11.92 -14.40 -6.58
CA TYR A 171 13.00 -15.34 -6.83
C TYR A 171 13.01 -16.50 -5.82
N GLN A 172 12.79 -16.21 -4.53
CA GLN A 172 12.73 -17.23 -3.47
C GLN A 172 11.43 -18.04 -3.49
N ILE A 173 10.32 -17.40 -3.83
CA ILE A 173 8.97 -17.98 -3.83
C ILE A 173 8.32 -17.67 -5.18
N PRO A 174 8.57 -18.48 -6.24
CA PRO A 174 8.08 -18.20 -7.58
C PRO A 174 6.56 -18.01 -7.70
N ASN A 175 5.76 -18.63 -6.84
CA ASN A 175 4.31 -18.43 -6.86
C ASN A 175 3.90 -16.99 -6.49
N MET A 176 4.76 -16.21 -5.82
CA MET A 176 4.50 -14.81 -5.43
C MET A 176 4.50 -13.83 -6.61
N TRP A 177 4.98 -14.23 -7.80
CA TRP A 177 4.87 -13.43 -9.02
C TRP A 177 3.42 -13.22 -9.44
N PHE A 178 2.58 -14.24 -9.26
CA PHE A 178 1.19 -14.25 -9.74
C PHE A 178 0.17 -14.23 -8.60
N HIS A 179 0.62 -14.28 -7.35
CA HIS A 179 -0.27 -14.24 -6.20
C HIS A 179 -0.99 -12.88 -6.15
N PRO A 180 -2.34 -12.85 -6.04
CA PRO A 180 -3.11 -11.60 -6.07
C PRO A 180 -2.79 -10.68 -4.89
N PHE A 181 -2.41 -11.27 -3.74
CA PHE A 181 -1.90 -10.54 -2.57
C PHE A 181 -0.37 -10.51 -2.51
N GLY A 182 0.30 -10.89 -3.60
CA GLY A 182 1.74 -10.89 -3.74
C GLY A 182 2.31 -9.47 -3.68
N PRO A 183 3.62 -9.35 -3.40
CA PRO A 183 4.27 -8.07 -3.18
C PRO A 183 4.27 -7.16 -4.41
N PHE A 184 4.13 -7.70 -5.63
CA PHE A 184 4.05 -6.90 -6.85
C PHE A 184 2.75 -6.09 -6.95
N PHE A 185 1.60 -6.76 -6.91
CA PHE A 185 0.31 -6.12 -7.13
C PHE A 185 -0.05 -5.14 -6.02
N LYS A 186 0.22 -5.51 -4.75
CA LYS A 186 -0.11 -4.65 -3.61
C LYS A 186 0.75 -3.38 -3.53
N ASN A 187 1.97 -3.39 -4.08
CA ASN A 187 2.90 -2.28 -4.00
C ASN A 187 2.78 -1.27 -5.15
N LEU A 188 2.11 -1.62 -6.25
CA LEU A 188 2.01 -0.78 -7.43
C LEU A 188 1.35 0.60 -7.15
N PRO A 189 0.21 0.70 -6.43
CA PRO A 189 -0.37 2.01 -6.11
C PRO A 189 0.56 2.89 -5.28
N VAL A 190 1.29 2.28 -4.33
CA VAL A 190 2.27 2.99 -3.48
C VAL A 190 3.42 3.49 -4.32
N PHE A 191 3.95 2.67 -5.23
CA PHE A 191 5.02 3.06 -6.14
C PHE A 191 4.63 4.25 -7.01
N ILE A 192 3.43 4.22 -7.61
CA ILE A 192 2.92 5.31 -8.44
C ILE A 192 2.77 6.58 -7.59
N ALA A 193 2.23 6.48 -6.38
CA ALA A 193 2.11 7.62 -5.47
C ALA A 193 3.49 8.22 -5.11
N THR A 194 4.47 7.38 -4.76
CA THR A 194 5.85 7.78 -4.44
C THR A 194 6.50 8.53 -5.62
N VAL A 195 6.39 7.99 -6.84
CA VAL A 195 6.93 8.63 -8.05
C VAL A 195 6.23 9.96 -8.33
N GLU A 196 4.93 10.04 -8.11
CA GLU A 196 4.15 11.25 -8.38
C GLU A 196 4.45 12.37 -7.37
N VAL A 197 4.70 12.03 -6.11
CA VAL A 197 5.28 12.96 -5.12
C VAL A 197 6.66 13.41 -5.57
N TRP A 198 7.55 12.48 -5.96
CA TRP A 198 8.93 12.79 -6.34
C TRP A 198 9.00 13.80 -7.49
N LYS A 199 8.15 13.65 -8.52
CA LYS A 199 8.04 14.58 -9.65
C LYS A 199 7.61 16.00 -9.24
N ARG A 200 6.86 16.12 -8.15
CA ARG A 200 6.27 17.38 -7.66
C ARG A 200 7.07 18.05 -6.56
N CYS A 201 8.01 17.34 -5.95
CA CYS A 201 8.97 17.94 -5.04
C CYS A 201 9.97 18.76 -5.85
N LYS A 202 9.94 20.09 -5.69
CA LYS A 202 10.99 20.97 -6.23
C LYS A 202 12.27 20.82 -5.40
#